data_AF-A0A1H0GXX6-F1
#
_entry.id   AF-A0A1H0GXX6-F1
#
_cell.length_a   1.000
_cell.length_b   1.000
_cell.length_c   1.000
_cell.angle_alpha   90.00
_cell.angle_beta   90.00
_cell.angle_gamma   90.00
#
_symmetry.space_group_name_H-M   'P 1'
#
loop_
_entity.id
_entity.type
_entity.pdbx_description
1 polymer ?
#
loop_
_entity_poly.entity_id
_entity_poly.type
_entity_poly.pdbx_seq_one_letter_code
_entity_poly.pdbx_strand_id
1 'polypeptide(L)'
;MSEYEETKTEQEAKENEQESMPDSHSSDDSSPSLTLGLVPAPEAASDLSDRLSSELAELLTYYVDDKYTWDVEVEVDPFIGVKEDASEIFQQAEKIKESHNWDYTISITDLPLFKKGNFLVAEVDESRAMGQISLPSLGAAPLVRRVREAVLQLVSELHHGTSEEDRDKEQERIKEIGHRSGTNINKIGSRELVKRGVFKRLAPIYRMSSNDKENDKEIMYVARPKLNGYMRVATGMVRANHPWKIITTFKSVVALAFTTGAYALIFPTLWQLGDAYTWYRSLALMLVALSAMTAWLIISHGLWEPKPKDYKKMHLTRLHNASTLLTISVGVICYYIVLLLCFFIAVFLFIPPAMLESDSGIGRDVGPMYYLSLAWLVSSLATCIGALGAGLEDEETVLNGTYGYRQRIRKEQVKKQEEKKE
;
A
#
# COMPACT_ATOMS: atom_id res chain seq x y z
N MET A 1 -51.55 -10.69 -75.60
CA MET A 1 -51.75 -11.33 -74.28
C MET A 1 -50.45 -11.11 -73.51
N SER A 2 -50.21 -10.00 -72.84
CA SER A 2 -51.05 -9.08 -72.06
C SER A 2 -50.05 -7.95 -71.71
N GLU A 3 -50.06 -6.71 -72.20
CA GLU A 3 -51.10 -5.67 -72.16
C GLU A 3 -51.90 -5.64 -70.85
N TYR A 4 -51.20 -5.73 -69.72
CA TYR A 4 -51.67 -5.37 -68.37
C TYR A 4 -50.47 -5.19 -67.44
N GLU A 5 -49.61 -4.20 -67.71
CA GLU A 5 -48.73 -3.61 -66.66
C GLU A 5 -48.19 -2.23 -67.06
N GLU A 6 -48.92 -1.53 -67.94
CA GLU A 6 -48.58 -0.21 -68.45
C GLU A 6 -49.50 0.84 -67.81
N THR A 7 -49.53 0.89 -66.48
CA THR A 7 -50.16 1.98 -65.71
C THR A 7 -49.58 2.02 -64.30
N LYS A 8 -48.28 2.36 -64.16
CA LYS A 8 -47.76 2.93 -62.91
C LYS A 8 -46.39 3.64 -63.00
N THR A 9 -46.05 4.19 -64.17
CA THR A 9 -44.74 4.83 -64.41
C THR A 9 -44.85 6.32 -64.76
N GLU A 10 -45.91 7.01 -64.33
CA GLU A 10 -46.10 8.45 -64.63
C GLU A 10 -46.55 9.29 -63.41
N GLN A 11 -46.23 8.90 -62.18
CA GLN A 11 -46.58 9.70 -60.99
C GLN A 11 -45.43 10.03 -60.01
N GLU A 12 -44.17 9.75 -60.34
CA GLU A 12 -43.02 10.10 -59.48
C GLU A 12 -42.00 11.04 -60.16
N ALA A 13 -42.42 11.80 -61.17
CA ALA A 13 -41.59 12.78 -61.85
C ALA A 13 -42.27 14.15 -61.84
N LYS A 14 -42.21 14.86 -60.68
CA LYS A 14 -42.20 16.34 -60.53
C LYS A 14 -42.46 16.73 -59.07
N GLU A 15 -41.40 16.79 -58.28
CA GLU A 15 -41.26 17.77 -57.20
C GLU A 15 -39.78 17.72 -56.77
N ASN A 16 -38.96 18.51 -57.45
CA ASN A 16 -37.53 18.60 -57.19
C ASN A 16 -37.09 20.03 -57.50
N GLU A 17 -37.39 20.96 -56.59
CA GLU A 17 -36.74 22.27 -56.50
C GLU A 17 -36.48 22.62 -55.03
N GLN A 18 -35.20 22.50 -54.67
CA GLN A 18 -34.43 23.34 -53.73
C GLN A 18 -34.97 23.60 -52.32
N GLU A 19 -34.37 22.91 -51.35
CA GLU A 19 -33.85 23.58 -50.16
C GLU A 19 -32.51 22.95 -49.75
N SER A 20 -31.44 23.68 -50.03
CA SER A 20 -30.08 23.40 -49.58
C SER A 20 -29.96 23.75 -48.09
N MET A 21 -29.64 22.78 -47.25
CA MET A 21 -29.15 22.97 -45.88
C MET A 21 -28.02 21.97 -45.59
N PRO A 22 -27.02 22.38 -44.80
CA PRO A 22 -25.64 21.91 -44.89
C PRO A 22 -25.40 20.57 -44.19
N ASP A 23 -24.37 19.86 -44.69
CA ASP A 23 -23.73 18.71 -44.05
C ASP A 23 -23.57 18.92 -42.54
N SER A 24 -24.30 18.13 -41.76
CA SER A 24 -24.15 18.10 -40.30
C SER A 24 -23.20 16.97 -39.92
N HIS A 25 -22.07 17.41 -39.34
CA HIS A 25 -21.12 16.65 -38.55
C HIS A 25 -20.16 15.73 -39.31
N SER A 26 -19.23 16.33 -40.04
CA SER A 26 -17.83 15.93 -39.88
C SER A 26 -17.36 16.34 -38.47
N SER A 27 -17.57 15.48 -37.48
CA SER A 27 -16.89 15.62 -36.19
C SER A 27 -15.41 15.32 -36.43
N ASP A 28 -14.63 16.39 -36.55
CA ASP A 28 -13.18 16.37 -36.42
C ASP A 28 -12.88 15.98 -34.96
N ASP A 29 -12.85 14.67 -34.67
CA ASP A 29 -12.63 14.09 -33.35
C ASP A 29 -11.12 14.07 -33.04
N SER A 30 -10.49 15.25 -33.06
CA SER A 30 -9.12 15.43 -32.61
C SER A 30 -9.08 16.44 -31.48
N SER A 31 -9.79 16.13 -30.39
CA SER A 31 -9.51 16.79 -29.12
C SER A 31 -8.00 16.70 -28.85
N PRO A 32 -7.31 17.81 -28.51
CA PRO A 32 -5.88 17.77 -28.24
C PRO A 32 -5.58 16.73 -27.14
N SER A 33 -4.49 15.97 -27.31
CA SER A 33 -4.09 14.95 -26.34
C SER A 33 -3.07 15.50 -25.35
N LEU A 34 -3.26 15.21 -24.07
CA LEU A 34 -2.32 15.46 -22.99
C LEU A 34 -1.80 14.14 -22.44
N THR A 35 -0.53 14.11 -22.06
CA THR A 35 0.14 12.92 -21.54
C THR A 35 0.51 13.10 -20.08
N LEU A 36 0.03 12.17 -19.25
CA LEU A 36 0.44 12.03 -17.85
C LEU A 36 1.41 10.85 -17.72
N GLY A 37 2.65 11.14 -17.37
CA GLY A 37 3.61 10.09 -17.02
C GLY A 37 3.61 9.77 -15.52
N LEU A 38 3.39 8.50 -15.17
CA LEU A 38 3.57 7.99 -13.82
C LEU A 38 4.99 7.43 -13.68
N VAL A 39 5.73 7.89 -12.67
CA VAL A 39 7.10 7.41 -12.38
C VAL A 39 7.12 6.69 -11.02
N PRO A 40 6.69 5.42 -10.96
CA PRO A 40 6.68 4.68 -9.71
C PRO A 40 8.05 4.09 -9.33
N ALA A 41 8.27 3.95 -8.04
CA ALA A 41 9.28 3.03 -7.53
C ALA A 41 8.94 1.56 -7.93
N PRO A 42 9.92 0.66 -8.07
CA PRO A 42 9.67 -0.74 -8.41
C PRO A 42 8.73 -1.47 -7.44
N GLU A 43 8.09 -2.53 -7.89
CA GLU A 43 7.18 -3.42 -7.14
C GLU A 43 5.84 -2.76 -6.76
N ALA A 44 5.58 -2.49 -5.48
CA ALA A 44 4.24 -2.15 -5.01
C ALA A 44 3.68 -0.84 -5.59
N ALA A 45 4.56 0.11 -5.95
CA ALA A 45 4.15 1.34 -6.63
C ALA A 45 3.95 1.10 -8.13
N SER A 46 4.83 0.34 -8.80
CA SER A 46 4.66 0.01 -10.24
C SER A 46 3.44 -0.86 -10.49
N ASP A 47 3.25 -1.93 -9.70
CA ASP A 47 2.07 -2.80 -9.76
C ASP A 47 0.76 -2.02 -9.58
N LEU A 48 0.82 -0.94 -8.80
CA LEU A 48 -0.32 -0.08 -8.56
C LEU A 48 -0.56 0.91 -9.71
N SER A 49 0.50 1.52 -10.24
CA SER A 49 0.43 2.41 -11.40
C SER A 49 -0.08 1.68 -12.64
N ASP A 50 0.43 0.48 -12.91
CA ASP A 50 0.02 -0.35 -14.06
C ASP A 50 -1.46 -0.73 -14.00
N ARG A 51 -1.97 -0.98 -12.79
CA ARG A 51 -3.40 -1.27 -12.58
C ARG A 51 -4.30 -0.04 -12.76
N LEU A 52 -3.75 1.15 -12.56
CA LEU A 52 -4.48 2.40 -12.58
C LEU A 52 -4.39 3.13 -13.92
N SER A 53 -3.35 2.91 -14.73
CA SER A 53 -3.08 3.68 -15.96
C SER A 53 -4.29 3.76 -16.89
N SER A 54 -4.89 2.61 -17.23
CA SER A 54 -6.06 2.55 -18.11
C SER A 54 -7.30 3.19 -17.51
N GLU A 55 -7.51 3.05 -16.19
CA GLU A 55 -8.65 3.69 -15.50
C GLU A 55 -8.44 5.21 -15.43
N LEU A 56 -7.21 5.68 -15.23
CA LEU A 56 -6.88 7.08 -15.05
C LEU A 56 -7.10 7.90 -16.32
N ALA A 57 -6.76 7.36 -17.50
CA ALA A 57 -7.00 8.04 -18.78
C ALA A 57 -8.47 8.50 -18.92
N GLU A 58 -9.41 7.57 -18.74
CA GLU A 58 -10.85 7.86 -18.81
C GLU A 58 -11.30 8.83 -17.71
N LEU A 59 -10.76 8.67 -16.50
CA LEU A 59 -11.12 9.50 -15.35
C LEU A 59 -10.58 10.93 -15.46
N LEU A 60 -9.42 11.14 -16.07
CA LEU A 60 -8.84 12.46 -16.27
C LEU A 60 -9.66 13.27 -17.29
N THR A 61 -10.07 12.67 -18.41
CA THR A 61 -11.00 13.32 -19.35
C THR A 61 -12.30 13.70 -18.65
N TYR A 62 -12.82 12.87 -17.74
CA TYR A 62 -14.09 13.15 -17.07
C TYR A 62 -13.98 14.17 -15.92
N TYR A 63 -12.95 14.07 -15.09
CA TYR A 63 -12.84 14.84 -13.84
C TYR A 63 -11.89 16.04 -13.92
N VAL A 64 -10.97 16.07 -14.87
CA VAL A 64 -10.00 17.16 -15.01
C VAL A 64 -10.39 18.07 -16.15
N ASP A 65 -10.35 17.59 -17.40
CA ASP A 65 -10.82 18.39 -18.54
C ASP A 65 -11.27 17.52 -19.70
N ASP A 66 -12.55 17.66 -20.08
CA ASP A 66 -13.20 16.95 -21.18
C ASP A 66 -12.87 17.53 -22.56
N LYS A 67 -12.19 18.67 -22.60
CA LYS A 67 -11.62 19.25 -23.83
C LYS A 67 -10.39 18.51 -24.34
N TYR A 68 -9.77 17.67 -23.50
CA TYR A 68 -8.57 16.93 -23.83
C TYR A 68 -8.78 15.43 -23.70
N THR A 69 -8.18 14.66 -24.60
CA THR A 69 -7.95 13.24 -24.36
C THR A 69 -6.70 13.08 -23.51
N TRP A 70 -6.73 12.14 -22.57
CA TRP A 70 -5.58 11.89 -21.69
C TRP A 70 -4.98 10.53 -22.01
N ASP A 71 -3.67 10.51 -22.22
CA ASP A 71 -2.88 9.28 -22.23
C ASP A 71 -2.08 9.14 -20.93
N VAL A 72 -1.92 7.91 -20.45
CA VAL A 72 -1.23 7.62 -19.20
C VAL A 72 -0.14 6.59 -19.42
N GLU A 73 1.10 7.05 -19.38
CA GLU A 73 2.29 6.22 -19.51
C GLU A 73 2.90 5.91 -18.14
N VAL A 74 3.58 4.77 -18.01
CA VAL A 74 4.22 4.35 -16.76
C VAL A 74 5.68 4.00 -17.02
N GLU A 75 6.60 4.68 -16.33
CA GLU A 75 8.04 4.37 -16.36
C GLU A 75 8.56 4.08 -14.95
N VAL A 76 9.00 2.83 -14.74
CA VAL A 76 9.54 2.41 -13.45
C VAL A 76 10.99 2.87 -13.29
N ASP A 77 11.26 3.69 -12.26
CA ASP A 77 12.61 4.13 -11.92
C ASP A 77 13.02 3.70 -10.49
N PRO A 78 14.03 2.82 -10.34
CA PRO A 78 14.58 2.44 -9.04
C PRO A 78 15.03 3.60 -8.15
N PHE A 79 15.45 4.74 -8.74
CA PHE A 79 15.92 5.91 -7.99
C PHE A 79 14.84 6.50 -7.07
N ILE A 80 13.57 6.49 -7.51
CA ILE A 80 12.39 6.94 -6.75
C ILE A 80 12.22 6.15 -5.45
N GLY A 81 12.67 4.89 -5.45
CA GLY A 81 12.60 3.96 -4.32
C GLY A 81 13.85 3.91 -3.45
N VAL A 82 14.82 4.82 -3.65
CA VAL A 82 16.11 4.86 -2.92
C VAL A 82 16.29 6.12 -2.10
N LYS A 83 15.82 7.27 -2.60
CA LYS A 83 15.97 8.57 -1.95
C LYS A 83 14.76 8.89 -1.10
N GLU A 84 15.01 9.44 0.09
CA GLU A 84 13.96 9.92 1.01
C GLU A 84 13.80 11.44 0.92
N ASP A 85 14.62 12.10 0.10
CA ASP A 85 14.56 13.53 -0.18
C ASP A 85 13.61 13.78 -1.35
N ALA A 86 12.49 14.44 -1.04
CA ALA A 86 11.46 14.87 -1.97
C ALA A 86 12.03 15.65 -3.18
N SER A 87 13.05 16.48 -2.98
CA SER A 87 13.60 17.32 -4.04
C SER A 87 14.45 16.50 -5.02
N GLU A 88 15.19 15.52 -4.54
CA GLU A 88 15.99 14.62 -5.39
C GLU A 88 15.08 13.73 -6.25
N ILE A 89 13.96 13.26 -5.70
CA ILE A 89 12.95 12.50 -6.45
C ILE A 89 12.38 13.35 -7.59
N PHE A 90 12.02 14.61 -7.32
CA PHE A 90 11.53 15.52 -8.36
C PHE A 90 12.55 15.73 -9.48
N GLN A 91 13.81 16.01 -9.15
CA GLN A 91 14.84 16.21 -10.18
C GLN A 91 15.03 15.00 -11.08
N GLN A 92 14.85 13.79 -10.54
CA GLN A 92 14.94 12.57 -11.33
C GLN A 92 13.71 12.37 -12.22
N ALA A 93 12.50 12.58 -11.69
CA ALA A 93 11.26 12.50 -12.48
C ALA A 93 11.21 13.58 -13.58
N GLU A 94 11.82 14.75 -13.35
CA GLU A 94 11.91 15.84 -14.34
C GLU A 94 12.69 15.40 -15.58
N LYS A 95 13.82 14.70 -15.41
CA LYS A 95 14.59 14.15 -16.54
C LYS A 95 13.81 13.15 -17.37
N ILE A 96 13.01 12.29 -16.72
CA ILE A 96 12.17 11.28 -17.40
C ILE A 96 11.03 11.97 -18.15
N LYS A 97 10.41 12.96 -17.51
CA LYS A 97 9.38 13.80 -18.14
C LYS A 97 9.90 14.46 -19.41
N GLU A 98 11.07 15.10 -19.34
CA GLU A 98 11.72 15.75 -20.48
C GLU A 98 12.07 14.75 -21.59
N SER A 99 12.58 13.56 -21.25
CA SER A 99 12.96 12.58 -22.27
C SER A 99 11.78 12.00 -23.04
N HIS A 100 10.60 11.94 -22.41
CA HIS A 100 9.36 11.43 -23.01
C HIS A 100 8.45 12.55 -23.54
N ASN A 101 8.79 13.82 -23.32
CA ASN A 101 7.95 14.99 -23.65
C ASN A 101 6.55 14.92 -23.02
N TRP A 102 6.44 14.42 -21.79
CA TRP A 102 5.15 14.38 -21.08
C TRP A 102 4.71 15.78 -20.63
N ASP A 103 3.41 16.06 -20.72
CA ASP A 103 2.84 17.33 -20.25
C ASP A 103 2.88 17.42 -18.72
N TYR A 104 2.52 16.31 -18.06
CA TYR A 104 2.51 16.19 -16.60
C TYR A 104 3.25 14.93 -16.16
N THR A 105 3.81 14.97 -14.95
CA THR A 105 4.33 13.75 -14.33
C THR A 105 3.99 13.65 -12.85
N ILE A 106 3.71 12.43 -12.39
CA ILE A 106 3.54 12.12 -10.97
C ILE A 106 4.50 10.98 -10.60
N SER A 107 5.46 11.28 -9.73
CA SER A 107 6.30 10.23 -9.14
C SER A 107 5.61 9.57 -7.95
N ILE A 108 5.74 8.25 -7.81
CA ILE A 108 5.07 7.48 -6.76
C ILE A 108 6.12 6.67 -6.01
N THR A 109 6.45 7.09 -4.79
CA THR A 109 7.44 6.39 -3.97
C THR A 109 6.76 5.52 -2.91
N ASP A 110 7.37 4.36 -2.65
CA ASP A 110 7.05 3.55 -1.48
C ASP A 110 7.79 4.04 -0.23
N LEU A 111 8.63 5.09 -0.31
CA LEU A 111 9.35 5.62 0.85
C LEU A 111 8.60 6.75 1.56
N PRO A 112 8.71 6.84 2.89
CA PRO A 112 8.19 7.99 3.62
C PRO A 112 8.98 9.25 3.29
N LEU A 113 8.29 10.27 2.78
CA LEU A 113 8.88 11.58 2.50
C LEU A 113 8.70 12.54 3.68
N PHE A 114 9.76 13.30 4.00
CA PHE A 114 9.76 14.26 5.08
C PHE A 114 10.27 15.62 4.62
N LYS A 115 9.43 16.66 4.69
CA LYS A 115 9.76 18.01 4.24
C LYS A 115 9.22 19.05 5.21
N LYS A 116 10.01 20.11 5.48
CA LYS A 116 9.69 21.22 6.41
C LYS A 116 9.10 20.75 7.76
N GLY A 117 9.62 19.65 8.31
CA GLY A 117 9.22 19.13 9.62
C GLY A 117 7.92 18.31 9.66
N ASN A 118 7.37 17.93 8.50
CA ASN A 118 6.14 17.16 8.37
C ASN A 118 6.32 15.98 7.42
N PHE A 119 5.54 14.91 7.62
CA PHE A 119 5.40 13.86 6.62
C PHE A 119 4.61 14.37 5.44
N LEU A 120 5.22 14.25 4.27
CA LEU A 120 4.60 14.59 3.00
C LEU A 120 3.75 13.41 2.54
N VAL A 121 2.49 13.68 2.21
CA VAL A 121 1.56 12.75 1.56
C VAL A 121 1.69 12.89 0.06
N ALA A 122 1.63 14.14 -0.41
CA ALA A 122 1.83 14.49 -1.80
C ALA A 122 2.39 15.91 -1.91
N GLU A 123 3.01 16.23 -3.03
CA GLU A 123 3.46 17.57 -3.35
C GLU A 123 3.22 17.86 -4.83
N VAL A 124 2.97 19.13 -5.14
CA VAL A 124 2.73 19.66 -6.48
C VAL A 124 3.64 20.84 -6.70
N ASP A 125 4.28 20.89 -7.86
CA ASP A 125 4.96 22.05 -8.41
C ASP A 125 4.29 22.43 -9.73
N GLU A 126 3.43 23.45 -9.67
CA GLU A 126 2.69 23.93 -10.85
C GLU A 126 3.63 24.47 -11.92
N SER A 127 4.75 25.12 -11.54
CA SER A 127 5.68 25.75 -12.48
C SER A 127 6.36 24.71 -13.39
N ARG A 128 6.65 23.53 -12.83
CA ARG A 128 7.27 22.42 -13.56
C ARG A 128 6.25 21.41 -14.10
N ALA A 129 4.96 21.60 -13.81
CA ALA A 129 3.90 20.65 -14.11
C ALA A 129 4.21 19.23 -13.60
N MET A 130 4.57 19.13 -12.30
CA MET A 130 5.01 17.90 -11.66
C MET A 130 4.32 17.67 -10.32
N GLY A 131 4.09 16.41 -9.97
CA GLY A 131 3.63 15.98 -8.65
C GLY A 131 4.41 14.78 -8.11
N GLN A 132 4.24 14.51 -6.83
CA GLN A 132 4.75 13.28 -6.20
C GLN A 132 3.84 12.78 -5.09
N ILE A 133 3.83 11.46 -4.86
CA ILE A 133 3.02 10.78 -3.85
C ILE A 133 3.90 9.85 -3.01
N SER A 134 3.79 9.97 -1.68
CA SER A 134 4.35 9.00 -0.72
C SER A 134 3.26 7.99 -0.31
N LEU A 135 3.36 6.75 -0.80
CA LEU A 135 2.40 5.70 -0.48
C LEU A 135 2.29 5.41 1.03
N PRO A 136 3.39 5.35 1.81
CA PRO A 136 3.29 5.15 3.26
C PRO A 136 2.47 6.21 3.97
N SER A 137 2.56 7.45 3.49
CA SER A 137 1.82 8.58 4.03
C SER A 137 0.32 8.54 3.71
N LEU A 138 -0.13 7.66 2.82
CA LEU A 138 -1.56 7.36 2.63
C LEU A 138 -2.10 6.39 3.70
N GLY A 139 -1.23 5.74 4.50
CA GLY A 139 -1.60 4.85 5.60
C GLY A 139 -2.15 3.48 5.18
N ALA A 140 -2.83 2.80 6.11
CA ALA A 140 -3.26 1.40 5.95
C ALA A 140 -4.60 1.18 5.19
N ALA A 141 -5.25 2.24 4.72
CA ALA A 141 -6.52 2.12 3.99
C ALA A 141 -6.29 1.59 2.55
N PRO A 142 -7.36 1.19 1.82
CA PRO A 142 -7.24 0.67 0.46
C PRO A 142 -6.49 1.63 -0.47
N LEU A 143 -5.27 1.25 -0.89
CA LEU A 143 -4.37 2.13 -1.63
C LEU A 143 -4.89 2.50 -3.01
N VAL A 144 -5.45 1.54 -3.76
CA VAL A 144 -5.88 1.75 -5.15
C VAL A 144 -6.77 2.97 -5.27
N ARG A 145 -7.81 3.02 -4.43
CA ARG A 145 -8.72 4.16 -4.39
C ARG A 145 -8.05 5.46 -3.97
N ARG A 146 -7.17 5.43 -2.95
CA ARG A 146 -6.52 6.64 -2.44
C ARG A 146 -5.50 7.23 -3.41
N VAL A 147 -4.75 6.38 -4.09
CA VAL A 147 -3.77 6.81 -5.10
C VAL A 147 -4.49 7.35 -6.32
N ARG A 148 -5.55 6.69 -6.78
CA ARG A 148 -6.40 7.23 -7.85
C ARG A 148 -6.99 8.60 -7.51
N GLU A 149 -7.60 8.75 -6.33
CA GLU A 149 -8.14 10.03 -5.85
C GLU A 149 -7.04 11.10 -5.74
N ALA A 150 -5.86 10.74 -5.22
CA ALA A 150 -4.73 11.65 -5.13
C ALA A 150 -4.21 12.06 -6.50
N VAL A 151 -3.99 11.13 -7.43
CA VAL A 151 -3.54 11.43 -8.80
C VAL A 151 -4.50 12.40 -9.48
N LEU A 152 -5.81 12.11 -9.47
CA LEU A 152 -6.81 12.99 -10.07
C LEU A 152 -6.78 14.40 -9.47
N GLN A 153 -6.64 14.50 -8.14
CA GLN A 153 -6.57 15.79 -7.46
C GLN A 153 -5.28 16.56 -7.78
N LEU A 154 -4.13 15.88 -7.85
CA LEU A 154 -2.85 16.53 -8.19
C LEU A 154 -2.85 17.01 -9.64
N VAL A 155 -3.35 16.19 -10.58
CA VAL A 155 -3.44 16.61 -11.99
C VAL A 155 -4.44 17.75 -12.16
N SER A 156 -5.57 17.74 -11.45
CA SER A 156 -6.50 18.87 -11.43
C SER A 156 -5.84 20.17 -10.95
N GLU A 157 -5.02 20.13 -9.88
CA GLU A 157 -4.26 21.31 -9.44
C GLU A 157 -3.17 21.74 -10.43
N LEU A 158 -2.51 20.79 -11.10
CA LEU A 158 -1.51 21.07 -12.12
C LEU A 158 -2.10 21.68 -13.38
N HIS A 159 -3.32 21.30 -13.74
CA HIS A 159 -3.98 21.71 -14.97
C HIS A 159 -4.76 23.02 -14.80
N HIS A 160 -5.52 23.17 -13.71
CA HIS A 160 -6.37 24.35 -13.48
C HIS A 160 -5.70 25.42 -12.62
N GLY A 161 -4.59 25.10 -11.96
CA GLY A 161 -3.88 25.99 -11.07
C GLY A 161 -4.10 25.68 -9.59
N THR A 162 -3.16 26.17 -8.78
CA THR A 162 -3.10 25.87 -7.34
C THR A 162 -3.69 26.97 -6.45
N SER A 163 -4.18 28.08 -7.00
CA SER A 163 -4.74 29.18 -6.22
C SER A 163 -6.12 28.81 -5.61
N GLU A 164 -6.55 29.49 -4.55
CA GLU A 164 -7.90 29.24 -3.99
C GLU A 164 -9.01 29.66 -4.97
N GLU A 165 -8.79 30.68 -5.81
CA GLU A 165 -9.74 31.12 -6.83
C GLU A 165 -9.96 30.06 -7.91
N ASP A 166 -8.87 29.43 -8.38
CA ASP A 166 -8.95 28.39 -9.40
C ASP A 166 -9.64 27.14 -8.86
N ARG A 167 -9.41 26.82 -7.59
CA ARG A 167 -10.10 25.70 -6.92
C ARG A 167 -11.59 25.96 -6.71
N ASP A 168 -12.00 27.21 -6.48
CA ASP A 168 -13.41 27.57 -6.37
C ASP A 168 -14.12 27.40 -7.73
N LYS A 169 -13.50 27.87 -8.83
CA LYS A 169 -14.01 27.63 -10.19
C LYS A 169 -14.14 26.14 -10.50
N GLU A 170 -13.12 25.36 -10.15
CA GLU A 170 -13.13 23.92 -10.37
C GLU A 170 -14.18 23.21 -9.49
N GLN A 171 -14.39 23.69 -8.27
CA GLN A 171 -15.41 23.16 -7.38
C GLN A 171 -16.83 23.40 -7.94
N GLU A 172 -17.04 24.50 -8.65
CA GLU A 172 -18.29 24.80 -9.37
C GLU A 172 -18.46 23.87 -10.58
N ARG A 173 -17.43 23.71 -11.42
CA ARG A 173 -17.43 22.76 -12.55
C ARG A 173 -17.78 21.34 -12.10
N ILE A 174 -17.14 20.82 -11.05
CA ILE A 174 -17.39 19.47 -10.52
C ILE A 174 -18.83 19.32 -9.96
N LYS A 175 -19.46 20.41 -9.50
CA LYS A 175 -20.86 20.36 -9.07
C LYS A 175 -21.79 20.18 -10.26
N GLU A 176 -21.49 20.82 -11.39
CA GLU A 176 -22.25 20.77 -12.64
C GLU A 176 -22.11 19.44 -13.38
N ILE A 177 -20.97 18.75 -13.26
CA ILE A 177 -20.79 17.39 -13.79
C ILE A 177 -21.83 16.44 -13.13
N GLY A 178 -22.74 15.93 -13.95
CA GLY A 178 -23.85 15.04 -13.56
C GLY A 178 -23.39 13.70 -12.97
N HIS A 179 -24.28 12.99 -12.27
CA HIS A 179 -24.00 11.64 -11.79
C HIS A 179 -23.94 10.64 -12.96
N ARG A 180 -22.74 10.16 -13.33
CA ARG A 180 -22.62 8.89 -14.06
C ARG A 180 -22.81 7.73 -13.08
N SER A 181 -23.92 7.02 -13.23
CA SER A 181 -24.20 5.77 -12.51
C SER A 181 -23.32 4.66 -13.09
N GLY A 182 -22.29 4.21 -12.36
CA GLY A 182 -21.44 3.10 -12.81
C GLY A 182 -20.00 3.13 -12.28
N THR A 183 -19.43 4.32 -12.03
CA THR A 183 -18.12 4.45 -11.37
C THR A 183 -18.35 4.71 -9.87
N ASN A 184 -17.68 3.93 -9.01
CA ASN A 184 -17.75 4.05 -7.54
C ASN A 184 -17.06 5.34 -6.99
N ILE A 185 -17.03 6.41 -7.79
CA ILE A 185 -16.30 7.66 -7.55
C ILE A 185 -17.33 8.76 -7.26
N ASN A 186 -17.98 8.74 -6.09
CA ASN A 186 -18.86 9.86 -5.74
C ASN A 186 -17.98 11.12 -5.56
N LYS A 187 -18.24 12.16 -6.35
CA LYS A 187 -17.67 13.54 -6.33
C LYS A 187 -16.45 13.70 -5.41
N ILE A 188 -15.26 13.52 -5.96
CA ILE A 188 -14.02 14.05 -5.36
C ILE A 188 -14.19 15.58 -5.42
N GLY A 189 -14.19 16.26 -4.27
CA GLY A 189 -14.19 17.72 -4.29
C GLY A 189 -12.78 18.21 -4.58
N SER A 190 -12.62 19.33 -5.29
CA SER A 190 -11.33 19.95 -5.65
C SER A 190 -10.47 20.36 -4.44
N ARG A 191 -11.01 20.20 -3.23
CA ARG A 191 -10.40 20.62 -1.98
C ARG A 191 -9.70 19.51 -1.18
N GLU A 192 -9.97 18.24 -1.45
CA GLU A 192 -9.51 17.12 -0.63
C GLU A 192 -8.64 16.14 -1.45
N LEU A 193 -7.39 15.91 -1.05
CA LEU A 193 -6.47 14.95 -1.70
C LEU A 193 -7.02 13.51 -1.74
N VAL A 194 -7.74 13.10 -0.71
CA VAL A 194 -8.33 11.75 -0.60
C VAL A 194 -9.68 11.87 0.09
N LYS A 195 -10.69 11.18 -0.43
CA LYS A 195 -12.08 11.29 0.02
C LYS A 195 -12.31 10.74 1.43
N ARG A 196 -13.27 11.39 2.09
CA ARG A 196 -13.89 11.10 3.39
C ARG A 196 -14.12 9.60 3.64
N GLY A 197 -13.41 9.07 4.63
CA GLY A 197 -13.73 7.81 5.31
C GLY A 197 -13.77 8.00 6.83
N VAL A 198 -14.20 6.98 7.57
CA VAL A 198 -14.29 6.96 9.06
C VAL A 198 -13.01 7.44 9.79
N PHE A 199 -11.87 7.44 9.11
CA PHE A 199 -10.56 7.86 9.63
C PHE A 199 -10.25 9.37 9.52
N LYS A 200 -11.15 10.24 9.04
CA LYS A 200 -10.89 11.70 8.93
C LYS A 200 -10.56 12.35 10.29
N ARG A 201 -11.16 11.84 11.38
CA ARG A 201 -10.86 12.29 12.75
C ARG A 201 -9.50 11.84 13.27
N LEU A 202 -9.03 10.68 12.79
CA LEU A 202 -7.83 10.04 13.33
C LEU A 202 -6.55 10.52 12.65
N ALA A 203 -6.62 11.05 11.41
CA ALA A 203 -5.47 11.66 10.75
C ALA A 203 -5.90 12.60 9.59
N PRO A 204 -6.07 13.90 9.82
CA PRO A 204 -6.32 14.86 8.73
C PRO A 204 -5.09 15.03 7.82
N ILE A 205 -5.33 15.33 6.54
CA ILE A 205 -4.31 15.77 5.57
C ILE A 205 -4.53 17.27 5.40
N TYR A 206 -3.47 18.05 5.54
CA TYR A 206 -3.52 19.51 5.39
C TYR A 206 -2.74 19.92 4.17
N ARG A 207 -3.33 20.83 3.40
CA ARG A 207 -2.65 21.54 2.33
C ARG A 207 -1.87 22.71 2.93
N MET A 208 -0.65 22.90 2.49
CA MET A 208 0.21 24.02 2.85
C MET A 208 0.84 24.55 1.57
N SER A 209 0.67 25.84 1.28
CA SER A 209 1.52 26.52 0.31
C SER A 209 2.92 26.72 0.91
N SER A 210 3.93 26.73 0.06
CA SER A 210 5.26 27.13 0.48
C SER A 210 5.25 28.63 0.83
N ASN A 211 5.57 29.00 2.07
CA ASN A 211 5.61 30.40 2.53
C ASN A 211 6.80 31.21 1.95
N ASP A 212 7.53 30.64 0.99
CA ASP A 212 8.67 31.28 0.33
C ASP A 212 8.17 32.05 -0.88
N LYS A 213 8.43 33.37 -0.92
CA LYS A 213 7.98 34.27 -2.00
C LYS A 213 8.48 33.89 -3.40
N GLU A 214 9.47 33.01 -3.51
CA GLU A 214 9.98 32.45 -4.78
C GLU A 214 9.19 31.21 -5.25
N ASN A 215 8.53 30.47 -4.35
CA ASN A 215 7.87 29.18 -4.64
C ASN A 215 6.36 29.20 -4.30
N ASP A 216 5.66 30.28 -4.63
CA ASP A 216 4.21 30.43 -4.33
C ASP A 216 3.33 29.41 -5.09
N LYS A 217 3.92 28.70 -6.05
CA LYS A 217 3.32 27.64 -6.88
C LYS A 217 3.58 26.21 -6.39
N GLU A 218 4.26 26.07 -5.25
CA GLU A 218 4.57 24.78 -4.63
C GLU A 218 3.57 24.47 -3.51
N ILE A 219 2.85 23.37 -3.65
CA ILE A 219 1.81 22.93 -2.72
C ILE A 219 2.21 21.61 -2.09
N MET A 220 2.19 21.55 -0.77
CA MET A 220 2.44 20.33 0.00
C MET A 220 1.18 19.85 0.71
N TYR A 221 0.89 18.57 0.58
CA TYR A 221 -0.09 17.87 1.38
C TYR A 221 0.63 17.12 2.50
N VAL A 222 0.36 17.50 3.75
CA VAL A 222 1.06 16.95 4.92
C VAL A 222 0.12 16.23 5.88
N ALA A 223 0.61 15.15 6.50
CA ALA A 223 -0.13 14.45 7.55
C ALA A 223 0.11 15.14 8.91
N ARG A 224 -0.94 15.75 9.48
CA ARG A 224 -0.90 16.40 10.81
C ARG A 224 -2.09 15.97 11.68
N PRO A 225 -2.02 16.12 13.02
CA PRO A 225 -0.86 16.51 13.83
C PRO A 225 0.28 15.48 13.79
N LYS A 226 1.49 15.85 14.26
CA LYS A 226 2.72 15.04 14.11
C LYS A 226 2.54 13.58 14.54
N LEU A 227 1.93 13.33 15.70
CA LEU A 227 1.67 11.97 16.22
C LEU A 227 0.80 11.12 15.28
N ASN A 228 -0.19 11.74 14.64
CA ASN A 228 -1.06 11.05 13.70
C ASN A 228 -0.33 10.79 12.38
N GLY A 229 0.55 11.71 11.96
CA GLY A 229 1.48 11.49 10.85
C GLY A 229 2.37 10.27 11.09
N TYR A 230 2.94 10.15 12.28
CA TYR A 230 3.73 8.99 12.71
C TYR A 230 2.97 7.67 12.58
N MET A 231 1.81 7.58 13.23
CA MET A 231 1.01 6.36 13.24
C MET A 231 0.53 6.01 11.83
N ARG A 232 0.13 7.00 11.03
CA ARG A 232 -0.29 6.82 9.64
C ARG A 232 0.84 6.28 8.79
N VAL A 233 2.01 6.89 8.84
CA VAL A 233 3.15 6.44 8.05
C VAL A 233 3.59 5.05 8.53
N ALA A 234 3.75 4.83 9.84
CA ALA A 234 4.11 3.51 10.37
C ALA A 234 3.14 2.41 9.91
N THR A 235 1.83 2.64 10.00
CA THR A 235 0.82 1.66 9.54
C THR A 235 0.82 1.48 8.01
N GLY A 236 1.09 2.54 7.25
CA GLY A 236 1.29 2.47 5.80
C GLY A 236 2.52 1.65 5.43
N MET A 237 3.63 1.82 6.18
CA MET A 237 4.86 1.06 6.01
C MET A 237 4.68 -0.42 6.38
N VAL A 238 4.02 -0.72 7.51
CA VAL A 238 3.71 -2.11 7.91
C VAL A 238 2.90 -2.81 6.82
N ARG A 239 1.89 -2.14 6.25
CA ARG A 239 1.09 -2.71 5.15
C ARG A 239 1.93 -2.94 3.90
N ALA A 240 2.79 -2.00 3.55
CA ALA A 240 3.67 -2.10 2.38
C ALA A 240 4.74 -3.19 2.53
N ASN A 241 5.01 -3.65 3.76
CA ASN A 241 5.83 -4.84 4.01
C ASN A 241 5.06 -6.16 3.78
N HIS A 242 3.82 -6.13 3.27
CA HIS A 242 2.98 -7.30 2.98
C HIS A 242 3.06 -8.40 4.06
N PRO A 243 2.63 -8.12 5.31
CA PRO A 243 2.85 -9.02 6.45
C PRO A 243 2.26 -10.43 6.26
N TRP A 244 1.27 -10.57 5.37
CA TRP A 244 0.68 -11.85 5.00
C TRP A 244 1.63 -12.79 4.25
N LYS A 245 2.57 -12.24 3.46
CA LYS A 245 3.57 -13.06 2.74
C LYS A 245 4.52 -13.77 3.71
N ILE A 246 4.77 -13.17 4.88
CA ILE A 246 5.59 -13.75 5.93
C ILE A 246 4.99 -15.09 6.44
N ILE A 247 3.65 -15.21 6.48
CA ILE A 247 2.97 -16.43 6.94
C ILE A 247 3.31 -17.62 6.04
N THR A 248 3.39 -17.41 4.73
CA THR A 248 3.74 -18.49 3.79
C THR A 248 5.20 -18.89 3.86
N THR A 249 6.07 -17.99 4.32
CA THR A 249 7.49 -18.26 4.51
C THR A 249 7.72 -19.20 5.70
N PHE A 250 7.06 -18.99 6.85
CA PHE A 250 7.30 -19.75 8.08
C PHE A 250 6.81 -21.20 8.11
N LYS A 251 6.39 -21.79 6.98
CA LYS A 251 5.84 -23.16 6.98
C LYS A 251 6.82 -24.18 7.56
N SER A 252 8.12 -24.03 7.28
CA SER A 252 9.15 -24.94 7.77
C SER A 252 9.36 -24.79 9.29
N VAL A 253 9.41 -23.54 9.78
CA VAL A 253 9.49 -23.23 11.21
C VAL A 253 8.29 -23.77 11.97
N VAL A 254 7.07 -23.57 11.44
CA VAL A 254 5.84 -24.11 12.03
C VAL A 254 5.90 -25.62 12.11
N ALA A 255 6.31 -26.30 11.03
CA ALA A 255 6.41 -27.76 10.99
C ALA A 255 7.41 -28.30 12.03
N LEU A 256 8.59 -27.66 12.15
CA LEU A 256 9.61 -28.05 13.11
C LEU A 256 9.15 -27.82 14.57
N ALA A 257 8.59 -26.65 14.85
CA ALA A 257 8.07 -26.31 16.16
C ALA A 257 6.91 -27.22 16.57
N PHE A 258 5.99 -27.49 15.63
CA PHE A 258 4.87 -28.40 15.86
C PHE A 258 5.36 -29.83 16.13
N THR A 259 6.27 -30.36 15.32
CA THR A 259 6.83 -31.71 15.50
C THR A 259 7.48 -31.86 16.87
N THR A 260 8.31 -30.87 17.26
CA THR A 260 9.01 -30.91 18.54
C THR A 260 8.04 -30.76 19.73
N GLY A 261 7.07 -29.85 19.65
CA GLY A 261 6.07 -29.70 20.69
C GLY A 261 5.09 -30.87 20.78
N ALA A 262 4.77 -31.52 19.65
CA ALA A 262 3.92 -32.71 19.61
C ALA A 262 4.60 -33.91 20.27
N TYR A 263 5.91 -34.06 20.07
CA TYR A 263 6.70 -35.03 20.83
C TYR A 263 6.70 -34.71 22.33
N ALA A 264 6.83 -33.43 22.70
CA ALA A 264 6.79 -33.00 24.10
C ALA A 264 5.44 -33.31 24.79
N LEU A 265 4.33 -33.27 24.04
CA LEU A 265 2.98 -33.59 24.54
C LEU A 265 2.80 -35.03 25.00
N ILE A 266 3.67 -35.95 24.60
CA ILE A 266 3.59 -37.35 25.02
C ILE A 266 3.98 -37.50 26.50
N PHE A 267 4.77 -36.57 27.05
CA PHE A 267 5.29 -36.68 28.40
C PHE A 267 4.29 -36.16 29.44
N PRO A 268 3.92 -36.98 30.46
CA PRO A 268 3.01 -36.54 31.53
C PRO A 268 3.51 -35.35 32.33
N THR A 269 4.83 -35.14 32.38
CA THR A 269 5.44 -33.96 33.01
C THR A 269 4.94 -32.65 32.40
N LEU A 270 4.61 -32.63 31.10
CA LEU A 270 4.07 -31.44 30.44
C LEU A 270 2.61 -31.20 30.83
N TRP A 271 1.84 -32.26 31.06
CA TRP A 271 0.45 -32.18 31.53
C TRP A 271 0.40 -31.64 32.97
N GLN A 272 1.26 -32.17 33.84
CA GLN A 272 1.41 -31.69 35.22
C GLN A 272 1.87 -30.24 35.27
N LEU A 273 2.80 -29.85 34.40
CA LEU A 273 3.24 -28.46 34.29
C LEU A 273 2.10 -27.53 33.83
N GLY A 274 1.29 -27.98 32.87
CA GLY A 274 0.08 -27.28 32.44
C GLY A 274 -0.93 -27.05 33.57
N ASP A 275 -1.08 -28.02 34.47
CA ASP A 275 -1.99 -27.91 35.62
C ASP A 275 -1.47 -26.94 36.68
N ALA A 276 -0.16 -26.96 36.93
CA ALA A 276 0.50 -26.08 37.89
C ALA A 276 0.61 -24.62 37.41
N TYR A 277 0.42 -24.37 36.12
CA TYR A 277 0.50 -23.04 35.53
C TYR A 277 -0.80 -22.27 35.70
N THR A 278 -0.69 -21.09 36.29
CA THR A 278 -1.76 -20.11 36.30
C THR A 278 -1.79 -19.34 34.99
N TRP A 279 -2.93 -18.74 34.66
CA TRP A 279 -3.12 -17.99 33.41
C TRP A 279 -2.10 -16.84 33.23
N TYR A 280 -1.66 -16.19 34.30
CA TYR A 280 -0.65 -15.12 34.23
C TYR A 280 0.77 -15.65 33.95
N ARG A 281 1.11 -16.86 34.42
CA ARG A 281 2.38 -17.52 34.05
C ARG A 281 2.38 -17.93 32.58
N SER A 282 1.26 -18.48 32.08
CA SER A 282 1.09 -18.79 30.67
C SER A 282 1.14 -17.53 29.79
N LEU A 283 0.53 -16.43 30.23
CA LEU A 283 0.62 -15.15 29.54
C LEU A 283 2.06 -14.61 29.51
N ALA A 284 2.76 -14.65 30.64
CA ALA A 284 4.16 -14.22 30.72
C ALA A 284 5.05 -15.06 29.80
N LEU A 285 4.88 -16.39 29.80
CA LEU A 285 5.64 -17.29 28.94
C LEU A 285 5.37 -17.02 27.44
N MET A 286 4.12 -16.77 27.07
CA MET A 286 3.76 -16.39 25.71
C MET A 286 4.44 -15.08 25.30
N LEU A 287 4.41 -14.05 26.15
CA LEU A 287 5.08 -12.79 25.86
C LEU A 287 6.60 -12.97 25.71
N VAL A 288 7.22 -13.81 26.54
CA VAL A 288 8.64 -14.17 26.42
C VAL A 288 8.90 -14.89 25.10
N ALA A 289 8.08 -15.86 24.72
CA ALA A 289 8.23 -16.61 23.49
C ALA A 289 8.09 -15.72 22.24
N LEU A 290 7.05 -14.87 22.19
CA LEU A 290 6.85 -13.90 21.11
C LEU A 290 8.02 -12.92 21.01
N SER A 291 8.52 -12.42 22.15
CA SER A 291 9.66 -11.51 22.19
C SER A 291 10.95 -12.18 21.74
N ALA A 292 11.21 -13.41 22.17
CA ALA A 292 12.38 -14.19 21.79
C ALA A 292 12.39 -14.48 20.28
N MET A 293 11.25 -14.93 19.73
CA MET A 293 11.09 -15.17 18.30
C MET A 293 11.28 -13.88 17.48
N THR A 294 10.66 -12.78 17.91
CA THR A 294 10.79 -11.47 17.24
C THR A 294 12.24 -10.97 17.28
N ALA A 295 12.90 -11.04 18.44
CA ALA A 295 14.29 -10.64 18.59
C ALA A 295 15.22 -11.52 17.75
N TRP A 296 14.99 -12.83 17.72
CA TRP A 296 15.77 -13.75 16.91
C TRP A 296 15.70 -13.40 15.42
N LEU A 297 14.49 -13.19 14.88
CA LEU A 297 14.31 -12.79 13.47
C LEU A 297 15.00 -11.46 13.16
N ILE A 298 14.92 -10.48 14.06
CA ILE A 298 15.56 -9.19 13.87
C ILE A 298 17.09 -9.32 13.82
N ILE A 299 17.67 -10.09 14.74
CA ILE A 299 19.12 -10.26 14.87
C ILE A 299 19.68 -11.13 13.74
N SER A 300 19.07 -12.29 13.48
CA SER A 300 19.55 -13.27 12.49
C SER A 300 19.54 -12.73 11.07
N HIS A 301 18.52 -11.93 10.72
CA HIS A 301 18.38 -11.37 9.37
C HIS A 301 18.90 -9.92 9.23
N GLY A 302 19.57 -9.38 10.25
CA GLY A 302 20.17 -8.04 10.17
C GLY A 302 19.14 -6.92 9.86
N LEU A 303 17.89 -7.11 10.28
CA LEU A 303 16.76 -6.25 9.92
C LEU A 303 16.79 -4.87 10.61
N TRP A 304 17.62 -4.73 11.63
CA TRP A 304 17.72 -3.51 12.40
C TRP A 304 18.64 -2.50 11.73
N GLU A 305 18.08 -1.34 11.36
CA GLU A 305 18.89 -0.29 10.75
C GLU A 305 19.84 0.34 11.76
N PRO A 306 21.13 0.51 11.40
CA PRO A 306 22.10 1.18 12.24
C PRO A 306 21.77 2.67 12.37
N LYS A 307 22.25 3.28 13.46
CA LYS A 307 22.04 4.72 13.70
C LYS A 307 22.66 5.54 12.54
N PRO A 308 21.92 6.47 11.93
CA PRO A 308 22.44 7.26 10.83
C PRO A 308 23.51 8.23 11.31
N LYS A 309 24.47 8.56 10.43
CA LYS A 309 25.50 9.57 10.69
C LYS A 309 24.90 11.00 10.76
N ASP A 310 23.78 11.23 10.08
CA ASP A 310 23.04 12.49 10.11
C ASP A 310 21.88 12.45 11.11
N TYR A 311 21.92 13.33 12.11
CA TYR A 311 20.89 13.44 13.14
C TYR A 311 19.51 13.80 12.57
N LYS A 312 19.45 14.51 11.43
CA LYS A 312 18.18 14.86 10.76
C LYS A 312 17.44 13.61 10.25
N LYS A 313 18.18 12.54 9.92
CA LYS A 313 17.61 11.26 9.46
C LYS A 313 17.28 10.29 10.60
N MET A 314 17.73 10.57 11.83
CA MET A 314 17.51 9.68 12.99
C MET A 314 16.03 9.40 13.24
N HIS A 315 15.19 10.39 12.94
CA HIS A 315 13.77 10.27 13.10
C HIS A 315 13.17 9.24 12.10
N LEU A 316 13.64 9.23 10.85
CA LEU A 316 13.20 8.31 9.80
C LEU A 316 13.68 6.87 10.05
N THR A 317 14.92 6.70 10.50
CA THR A 317 15.45 5.39 10.94
C THR A 317 14.64 4.78 12.09
N ARG A 318 14.17 5.59 13.05
CA ARG A 318 13.28 5.08 14.11
C ARG A 318 11.96 4.58 13.55
N LEU A 319 11.45 5.22 12.49
CA LEU A 319 10.20 4.82 11.85
C LEU A 319 10.37 3.52 11.06
N HIS A 320 11.49 3.36 10.34
CA HIS A 320 11.87 2.10 9.71
C HIS A 320 11.93 0.97 10.73
N ASN A 321 12.71 1.14 11.80
CA ASN A 321 12.85 0.13 12.85
C ASN A 321 11.52 -0.17 13.55
N ALA A 322 10.69 0.83 13.83
CA ALA A 322 9.37 0.63 14.43
C ALA A 322 8.43 -0.13 13.48
N SER A 323 8.41 0.22 12.19
CA SER A 323 7.61 -0.49 11.19
C SER A 323 8.06 -1.94 11.02
N THR A 324 9.37 -2.17 10.96
CA THR A 324 9.97 -3.52 10.88
C THR A 324 9.58 -4.35 12.10
N LEU A 325 9.74 -3.80 13.31
CA LEU A 325 9.34 -4.47 14.55
C LEU A 325 7.84 -4.82 14.54
N LEU A 326 6.97 -3.87 14.16
CA LEU A 326 5.52 -4.10 14.10
C LEU A 326 5.16 -5.15 13.05
N THR A 327 5.80 -5.13 11.89
CA THR A 327 5.55 -6.10 10.80
C THR A 327 5.92 -7.51 11.25
N ILE A 328 7.13 -7.68 11.79
CA ILE A 328 7.62 -8.98 12.29
C ILE A 328 6.73 -9.45 13.44
N SER A 329 6.39 -8.58 14.39
CA SER A 329 5.51 -8.93 15.51
C SER A 329 4.14 -9.43 15.03
N VAL A 330 3.54 -8.80 14.02
CA VAL A 330 2.29 -9.29 13.42
C VAL A 330 2.48 -10.68 12.82
N GLY A 331 3.57 -10.91 12.07
CA GLY A 331 3.91 -12.23 11.53
C GLY A 331 4.08 -13.29 12.62
N VAL A 332 4.81 -12.98 13.69
CA VAL A 332 5.06 -13.86 14.83
C VAL A 332 3.77 -14.15 15.62
N ILE A 333 2.87 -13.18 15.77
CA ILE A 333 1.54 -13.40 16.37
C ILE A 333 0.71 -14.35 15.51
N CYS A 334 0.67 -14.16 14.18
CA CYS A 334 -0.01 -15.07 13.27
C CYS A 334 0.57 -16.49 13.35
N TYR A 335 1.89 -16.61 13.35
CA TYR A 335 2.61 -17.87 13.57
C TYR A 335 2.18 -18.55 14.88
N TYR A 336 2.14 -17.80 15.98
CA TYR A 336 1.73 -18.31 17.29
C TYR A 336 0.27 -18.80 17.29
N ILE A 337 -0.64 -18.04 16.66
CA ILE A 337 -2.05 -18.43 16.54
C ILE A 337 -2.18 -19.75 15.77
N VAL A 338 -1.44 -19.92 14.68
CA VAL A 338 -1.45 -21.18 13.91
C VAL A 338 -0.97 -22.35 14.78
N LEU A 339 0.16 -22.20 15.50
CA LEU A 339 0.64 -23.23 16.41
C LEU A 339 -0.37 -23.54 17.52
N LEU A 340 -0.99 -22.51 18.10
CA LEU A 340 -2.01 -22.66 19.13
C LEU A 340 -3.20 -23.48 18.64
N LEU A 341 -3.68 -23.22 17.43
CA LEU A 341 -4.75 -24.00 16.82
C LEU A 341 -4.32 -25.44 16.55
N CYS A 342 -3.12 -25.66 16.01
CA CYS A 342 -2.58 -26.99 15.78
C CYS A 342 -2.46 -27.80 17.08
N PHE A 343 -1.92 -27.21 18.15
CA PHE A 343 -1.81 -27.89 19.44
C PHE A 343 -3.13 -28.05 20.15
N PHE A 344 -4.07 -27.11 20.01
CA PHE A 344 -5.41 -27.28 20.55
C PHE A 344 -6.11 -28.49 19.94
N ILE A 345 -6.01 -28.65 18.61
CA ILE A 345 -6.50 -29.83 17.89
C ILE A 345 -5.75 -31.09 18.34
N ALA A 346 -4.42 -31.04 18.44
CA ALA A 346 -3.61 -32.20 18.82
C ALA A 346 -3.91 -32.68 20.25
N VAL A 347 -3.98 -31.77 21.23
CA VAL A 347 -4.31 -32.08 22.62
C VAL A 347 -5.71 -32.68 22.71
N PHE A 348 -6.67 -32.10 21.99
CA PHE A 348 -8.05 -32.63 21.96
C PHE A 348 -8.16 -34.02 21.33
N LEU A 349 -7.41 -34.30 20.26
CA LEU A 349 -7.48 -35.58 19.54
C LEU A 349 -6.66 -36.70 20.19
N PHE A 350 -5.46 -36.38 20.69
CA PHE A 350 -4.50 -37.40 21.13
C PHE A 350 -4.58 -37.72 22.62
N ILE A 351 -5.15 -36.84 23.45
CA ILE A 351 -5.11 -36.99 24.91
C ILE A 351 -6.51 -37.24 25.47
N PRO A 352 -6.87 -38.50 25.81
CA PRO A 352 -8.15 -38.81 26.41
C PRO A 352 -8.29 -38.25 27.84
N PRO A 353 -9.50 -37.82 28.25
CA PRO A 353 -9.75 -37.35 29.63
C PRO A 353 -9.29 -38.35 30.69
N ALA A 354 -9.57 -39.64 30.48
CA ALA A 354 -9.21 -40.70 31.41
C ALA A 354 -7.69 -40.83 31.64
N MET A 355 -6.84 -40.48 30.66
CA MET A 355 -5.38 -40.47 30.86
C MET A 355 -4.94 -39.26 31.68
N LEU A 356 -5.55 -38.09 31.45
CA LEU A 356 -5.26 -36.88 32.23
C LEU A 356 -5.72 -37.01 33.68
N GLU A 357 -6.87 -37.64 33.90
CA GLU A 357 -7.46 -37.83 35.23
C GLU A 357 -6.76 -38.94 36.04
N SER A 358 -5.94 -39.77 35.38
CA SER A 358 -5.15 -40.82 36.05
C SER A 358 -4.11 -40.27 37.02
N ASP A 359 -3.68 -41.10 37.97
CA ASP A 359 -2.60 -40.77 38.94
C ASP A 359 -1.26 -40.44 38.24
N SER A 360 -1.02 -41.00 37.06
CA SER A 360 0.16 -40.69 36.25
C SER A 360 0.06 -39.38 35.46
N GLY A 361 -1.15 -38.82 35.34
CA GLY A 361 -1.42 -37.55 34.69
C GLY A 361 -1.48 -36.41 35.71
N ILE A 362 -2.69 -35.93 35.97
CA ILE A 362 -3.01 -34.81 36.86
C ILE A 362 -3.66 -35.28 38.17
N GLY A 363 -4.37 -36.43 38.16
CA GLY A 363 -5.03 -36.98 39.35
C GLY A 363 -6.27 -36.22 39.82
N ARG A 364 -6.95 -35.50 38.92
CA ARG A 364 -8.24 -34.81 39.19
C ARG A 364 -9.05 -34.63 37.92
N ASP A 365 -10.36 -34.41 38.06
CA ASP A 365 -11.28 -34.12 36.96
C ASP A 365 -10.84 -32.91 36.12
N VAL A 366 -10.94 -33.05 34.80
CA VAL A 366 -10.41 -32.07 33.84
C VAL A 366 -11.51 -31.42 33.02
N GLY A 367 -11.67 -30.11 33.18
CA GLY A 367 -12.60 -29.31 32.36
C GLY A 367 -12.03 -28.93 30.99
N PRO A 368 -12.88 -28.48 30.03
CA PRO A 368 -12.46 -28.07 28.69
C PRO A 368 -11.41 -26.95 28.67
N MET A 369 -11.43 -26.07 29.67
CA MET A 369 -10.46 -24.95 29.78
C MET A 369 -9.02 -25.45 29.95
N TYR A 370 -8.82 -26.63 30.54
CA TYR A 370 -7.48 -27.21 30.69
C TYR A 370 -6.84 -27.53 29.34
N TYR A 371 -7.61 -28.02 28.36
CA TYR A 371 -7.11 -28.31 27.01
C TYR A 371 -6.56 -27.05 26.35
N LEU A 372 -7.24 -25.91 26.53
CA LEU A 372 -6.76 -24.61 26.06
C LEU A 372 -5.49 -24.17 26.80
N SER A 373 -5.43 -24.33 28.13
CA SER A 373 -4.24 -24.01 28.92
C SER A 373 -3.02 -24.85 28.54
N LEU A 374 -3.21 -26.15 28.30
CA LEU A 374 -2.16 -27.06 27.87
C LEU A 374 -1.69 -26.73 26.45
N ALA A 375 -2.62 -26.52 25.52
CA ALA A 375 -2.28 -26.07 24.16
C ALA A 375 -1.52 -24.74 24.17
N TRP A 376 -1.94 -23.78 25.01
CA TRP A 376 -1.23 -22.51 25.21
C TRP A 376 0.20 -22.74 25.70
N LEU A 377 0.39 -23.52 26.77
CA LEU A 377 1.72 -23.82 27.31
C LEU A 377 2.64 -24.42 26.25
N VAL A 378 2.17 -25.46 25.54
CA VAL A 378 2.97 -26.15 24.52
C VAL A 378 3.28 -25.23 23.35
N SER A 379 2.34 -24.38 22.94
CA SER A 379 2.56 -23.40 21.87
C SER A 379 3.65 -22.38 22.23
N SER A 380 3.67 -21.93 23.48
CA SER A 380 4.71 -21.02 23.98
C SER A 380 6.09 -21.69 24.00
N LEU A 381 6.16 -22.93 24.48
CA LEU A 381 7.42 -23.70 24.48
C LEU A 381 7.91 -23.99 23.06
N ALA A 382 7.01 -24.45 22.18
CA ALA A 382 7.30 -24.72 20.77
C ALA A 382 7.73 -23.46 20.02
N THR A 383 7.20 -22.28 20.37
CA THR A 383 7.62 -21.00 19.79
C THR A 383 9.07 -20.66 20.15
N CYS A 384 9.48 -20.87 21.40
CA CYS A 384 10.88 -20.70 21.81
C CYS A 384 11.83 -21.64 21.05
N ILE A 385 11.41 -22.89 20.82
CA ILE A 385 12.19 -23.88 20.05
C ILE A 385 12.22 -23.50 18.56
N GLY A 386 11.07 -23.10 18.00
CA GLY A 386 10.94 -22.67 16.61
C GLY A 386 11.82 -21.48 16.28
N ALA A 387 12.04 -20.57 17.22
CA ALA A 387 12.97 -19.45 17.06
C ALA A 387 14.38 -19.92 16.67
N LEU A 388 14.91 -20.96 17.34
CA LEU A 388 16.22 -21.51 17.00
C LEU A 388 16.24 -22.13 15.58
N GLY A 389 15.13 -22.76 15.17
CA GLY A 389 14.98 -23.34 13.84
C GLY A 389 14.82 -22.33 12.71
N ALA A 390 14.28 -21.14 13.01
CA ALA A 390 14.05 -20.08 12.02
C ALA A 390 15.34 -19.52 11.43
N GLY A 391 16.48 -19.63 12.13
CA GLY A 391 17.79 -19.22 11.59
C GLY A 391 18.31 -20.09 10.46
N LEU A 392 17.63 -21.21 10.14
CA LEU A 392 17.96 -22.10 9.02
C LEU A 392 17.12 -21.82 7.77
N GLU A 393 16.15 -20.89 7.83
CA GLU A 393 15.42 -20.45 6.63
C GLU A 393 16.28 -19.51 5.80
N ASP A 394 16.14 -19.66 4.48
CA ASP A 394 16.89 -18.88 3.51
C ASP A 394 16.59 -17.37 3.63
N GLU A 395 17.66 -16.57 3.61
CA GLU A 395 17.64 -15.12 3.83
C GLU A 395 16.67 -14.44 2.85
N GLU A 396 16.68 -14.86 1.58
CA GLU A 396 15.85 -14.30 0.51
C GLU A 396 14.35 -14.56 0.73
N THR A 397 14.00 -15.69 1.35
CA THR A 397 12.59 -16.08 1.56
C THR A 397 11.93 -15.31 2.71
N VAL A 398 12.71 -14.93 3.74
CA VAL A 398 12.22 -14.17 4.91
C VAL A 398 12.23 -12.65 4.66
N LEU A 399 13.18 -12.14 3.87
CA LEU A 399 13.50 -10.71 3.78
C LEU A 399 12.85 -9.93 2.63
N ASN A 400 12.38 -10.61 1.57
CA ASN A 400 11.76 -9.96 0.40
C ASN A 400 10.59 -9.03 0.75
N GLY A 401 10.02 -9.14 1.96
CA GLY A 401 8.93 -8.29 2.44
C GLY A 401 9.35 -6.97 3.09
N THR A 402 10.62 -6.65 3.34
CA THR A 402 10.99 -5.48 4.16
C THR A 402 11.57 -4.30 3.38
N TYR A 403 11.31 -3.07 3.84
CA TYR A 403 11.85 -1.84 3.26
C TYR A 403 13.38 -1.82 3.14
N GLY A 404 14.09 -2.15 4.23
CA GLY A 404 15.55 -2.05 4.27
C GLY A 404 16.22 -2.94 3.23
N TYR A 405 15.70 -4.16 3.03
CA TYR A 405 16.21 -5.09 2.03
C TYR A 405 15.97 -4.58 0.60
N ARG A 406 14.73 -4.14 0.29
CA ARG A 406 14.39 -3.60 -1.05
C ARG A 406 15.16 -2.34 -1.40
N GLN A 407 15.30 -1.42 -0.43
CA GLN A 407 16.11 -0.23 -0.61
C GLN A 407 17.59 -0.57 -0.89
N ARG A 408 18.15 -1.60 -0.23
CA ARG A 408 19.53 -2.04 -0.46
C ARG A 408 19.72 -2.57 -1.88
N ILE A 409 18.83 -3.43 -2.35
CA ILE A 409 18.86 -3.94 -3.73
C ILE A 409 18.74 -2.80 -4.74
N ARG A 410 17.79 -1.87 -4.55
CA ARG A 410 17.63 -0.73 -5.47
C ARG A 410 18.86 0.18 -5.46
N LYS A 411 19.50 0.40 -4.31
CA LYS A 411 20.77 1.14 -4.23
C LYS A 411 21.86 0.49 -5.08
N GLU A 412 21.97 -0.84 -5.05
CA GLU A 412 22.92 -1.57 -5.89
C GLU A 412 22.56 -1.47 -7.38
N GLN A 413 21.27 -1.51 -7.74
CA GLN A 413 20.82 -1.33 -9.11
C GLN A 413 21.13 0.06 -9.64
N VAL A 414 20.80 1.11 -8.87
CA VAL A 414 21.11 2.51 -9.22
C VAL A 414 22.61 2.69 -9.38
N LYS A 415 23.42 2.18 -8.45
CA LYS A 415 24.88 2.25 -8.55
C LYS A 415 25.41 1.59 -9.83
N LYS A 416 24.89 0.41 -10.18
CA LYS A 416 25.26 -0.28 -11.43
C LYS A 416 24.81 0.48 -12.68
N GLN A 417 23.73 1.27 -12.62
CA GLN A 417 23.29 2.12 -13.73
C GLN A 417 24.17 3.36 -13.86
N GLU A 418 24.58 3.96 -12.75
CA GLU A 418 25.55 5.07 -12.73
C GLU A 418 26.91 4.62 -13.29
N GLU A 419 27.44 3.48 -12.84
CA GLU A 419 28.70 2.88 -13.32
C GLU A 419 28.67 2.51 -14.82
N LYS A 420 27.48 2.35 -15.44
CA LYS A 420 27.34 2.08 -16.89
C LYS A 420 27.23 3.34 -17.74
N LYS A 421 26.94 4.50 -17.12
CA LYS A 421 26.82 5.80 -17.79
C LYS A 421 28.14 6.57 -17.79
N GLU A 422 29.04 6.23 -16.86
CA GLU A 422 30.47 6.59 -16.87
C GLU A 422 31.26 5.71 -17.85
#